data_AF-A0A7C5AK61-F1
#
_entry.id   AF-A0A7C5AK61-F1
#
_cell.length_a   1.000
_cell.length_b   1.000
_cell.length_c   1.000
_cell.angle_alpha   90.00
_cell.angle_beta   90.00
_cell.angle_gamma   90.00
#
_symmetry.space_group_name_H-M   'P 1'
#
loop_
_entity.id
_entity.type
_entity.pdbx_description
1 polymer ?
#
loop_
_entity_poly.entity_id
_entity_poly.type
_entity_poly.pdbx_seq_one_letter_code
_entity_poly.pdbx_strand_id
1 'polypeptide(L)'
;MCLPWQACAADFPLQVFSTRRTEIFYSNPQDLHLLARRLGIVQDGPQERGIMVKLAEKLDGMLAEIERVLQVTPLKPQTLTIRLLRDSFQVKQQQLALARRPPGKALAPKHPLISFYDPEARSIYVSLTDVHLGVLAHEMTHFVLCESSPVRPGAAYQESLAQYMEKRFLTGRSPP
;
A
#
# COMPACT_ATOMS: atom_id res chain seq x y z
N MET A 1 20.73 -34.46 5.01
CA MET A 1 21.21 -33.23 5.68
C MET A 1 20.79 -32.05 4.82
N CYS A 2 19.76 -31.32 5.23
CA CYS A 2 19.28 -30.13 4.51
C CYS A 2 20.02 -28.91 5.07
N LEU A 3 20.64 -28.13 4.19
CA LEU A 3 21.23 -26.85 4.56
C LEU A 3 20.10 -25.85 4.90
N PRO A 4 20.23 -25.06 5.98
CA PRO A 4 19.28 -24.01 6.28
C PRO A 4 19.39 -22.90 5.23
N TRP A 5 18.24 -22.50 4.68
CA TRP A 5 18.09 -21.36 3.79
C TRP A 5 18.36 -20.09 4.61
N GLN A 6 19.62 -19.70 4.72
CA GLN A 6 20.00 -18.37 5.21
C GLN A 6 19.53 -17.37 4.15
N ALA A 7 18.38 -16.76 4.42
CA ALA A 7 17.90 -15.63 3.64
C ALA A 7 18.92 -14.49 3.77
N CYS A 8 19.50 -14.11 2.63
CA CYS A 8 20.23 -12.86 2.47
C CYS A 8 19.24 -11.69 2.65
N ALA A 9 18.94 -11.32 3.88
CA ALA A 9 18.40 -10.00 4.18
C ALA A 9 19.57 -9.16 4.68
N ALA A 10 20.09 -8.28 3.84
CA ALA A 10 20.83 -7.14 4.34
C ALA A 10 19.80 -6.29 5.12
N ASP A 11 19.69 -6.52 6.42
CA ASP A 11 18.82 -5.80 7.35
C ASP A 11 19.33 -4.38 7.53
N PHE A 12 19.08 -3.50 6.55
CA PHE A 12 19.10 -2.07 6.83
C PHE A 12 17.94 -1.77 7.80
N PRO A 13 18.16 -0.95 8.84
CA PRO A 13 17.07 -0.58 9.73
C PRO A 13 16.00 0.14 8.92
N LEU A 14 14.80 -0.46 8.88
CA LEU A 14 13.65 0.16 8.26
C LEU A 14 13.36 1.48 8.98
N GLN A 15 13.32 2.57 8.23
CA GLN A 15 12.89 3.86 8.72
C GLN A 15 11.37 3.99 8.60
N VAL A 16 10.78 4.86 9.42
CA VAL A 16 9.33 5.05 9.48
C VAL A 16 9.01 6.52 9.26
N PHE A 17 8.11 6.79 8.31
CA PHE A 17 7.49 8.09 8.09
C PHE A 17 6.02 7.99 8.49
N SER A 18 5.64 8.76 9.51
CA SER A 18 4.29 8.73 10.07
C SER A 18 3.47 9.93 9.62
N THR A 19 2.22 9.65 9.30
CA THR A 19 1.15 10.64 9.04
C THR A 19 0.12 10.53 10.17
N ARG A 20 -1.06 11.15 10.05
CA ARG A 20 -2.11 10.97 11.08
C ARG A 20 -2.72 9.58 11.05
N ARG A 21 -2.75 8.93 9.88
CA ARG A 21 -3.50 7.67 9.66
C ARG A 21 -2.66 6.54 9.09
N THR A 22 -1.44 6.83 8.66
CA THR A 22 -0.58 5.92 7.89
C THR A 22 0.86 5.96 8.40
N GLU A 23 1.52 4.82 8.46
CA GLU A 23 2.96 4.66 8.67
C GLU A 23 3.60 4.04 7.43
N ILE A 24 4.64 4.68 6.90
CA ILE A 24 5.38 4.19 5.74
C ILE A 24 6.73 3.66 6.21
N PHE A 25 6.98 2.38 5.97
CA PHE A 25 8.27 1.73 6.18
C PHE A 25 9.06 1.75 4.88
N TYR A 26 10.28 2.28 4.96
CA TYR A 26 11.16 2.45 3.80
C TYR A 26 12.61 2.18 4.17
N SER A 27 13.43 1.84 3.18
CA SER A 27 14.85 1.51 3.40
C SER A 27 15.75 2.74 3.21
N ASN A 28 15.35 3.67 2.33
CA ASN A 28 16.13 4.85 1.98
C ASN A 28 15.24 6.11 1.92
N PRO A 29 15.63 7.27 2.50
CA PRO A 29 14.86 8.52 2.38
C PRO A 29 14.47 8.90 0.95
N GLN A 30 15.27 8.56 -0.06
CA GLN A 30 14.92 8.79 -1.47
C GLN A 30 13.66 8.02 -1.93
N ASP A 31 13.30 6.93 -1.25
CA ASP A 31 12.11 6.15 -1.54
C ASP A 31 10.84 6.98 -1.33
N LEU A 32 10.81 7.83 -0.29
CA LEU A 32 9.69 8.73 -0.03
C LEU A 32 9.55 9.81 -1.10
N HIS A 33 10.66 10.34 -1.60
CA HIS A 33 10.65 11.29 -2.71
C HIS A 33 10.16 10.64 -4.00
N LEU A 34 10.62 9.41 -4.28
CA LEU A 34 10.17 8.65 -5.44
C LEU A 34 8.67 8.34 -5.33
N LEU A 35 8.20 7.90 -4.16
CA LEU A 35 6.79 7.69 -3.88
C LEU A 35 5.99 8.97 -4.11
N ALA A 36 6.40 10.10 -3.52
CA ALA A 36 5.71 11.37 -3.69
C ALA A 36 5.57 11.77 -5.17
N ARG A 37 6.65 11.64 -5.95
CA ARG A 37 6.61 11.88 -7.41
C ARG A 37 5.66 10.93 -8.13
N ARG A 38 5.66 9.64 -7.78
CA ARG A 38 4.75 8.62 -8.34
C ARG A 38 3.28 8.89 -8.03
N LEU A 39 3.01 9.55 -6.91
CA LEU A 39 1.67 9.99 -6.52
C LEU A 39 1.28 11.37 -7.11
N GLY A 40 2.11 11.92 -8.00
CA GLY A 40 1.84 13.18 -8.69
C GLY A 40 2.07 14.42 -7.84
N ILE A 41 2.82 14.31 -6.74
CA ILE A 41 3.17 15.46 -5.90
C ILE A 41 4.29 16.24 -6.59
N VAL A 42 3.95 17.43 -7.08
CA VAL A 42 4.91 18.35 -7.71
C VAL A 42 5.67 19.11 -6.63
N GLN A 43 6.98 19.14 -6.78
CA GLN A 43 7.88 19.89 -5.92
C GLN A 43 7.88 21.35 -6.36
N ASP A 44 7.20 22.21 -5.61
CA ASP A 44 7.23 23.66 -5.80
C ASP A 44 8.44 24.22 -5.03
N GLY A 45 9.61 24.22 -5.67
CA GLY A 45 10.84 24.81 -5.11
C GLY A 45 11.72 23.88 -4.27
N PRO A 46 12.84 24.39 -3.73
CA PRO A 46 13.92 23.57 -3.18
C PRO A 46 13.66 23.00 -1.77
N GLN A 47 12.48 23.18 -1.17
CA GLN A 47 12.26 22.79 0.23
C GLN A 47 11.74 21.34 0.38
N GLU A 48 12.61 20.45 0.83
CA GLU A 48 12.30 19.04 1.14
C GLU A 48 11.19 18.86 2.18
N ARG A 49 11.08 19.77 3.16
CA ARG A 49 10.00 19.69 4.17
C ARG A 49 8.60 19.81 3.53
N GLY A 50 8.47 20.56 2.43
CA GLY A 50 7.19 20.76 1.76
C GLY A 50 6.66 19.47 1.10
N ILE A 51 7.55 18.66 0.50
CA ILE A 51 7.11 17.43 -0.19
C ILE A 51 6.62 16.36 0.79
N MET A 52 7.23 16.24 1.98
CA MET A 52 6.79 15.27 2.99
C MET A 52 5.45 15.66 3.60
N VAL A 53 5.19 16.95 3.84
CA VAL A 53 3.88 17.44 4.29
C VAL A 53 2.80 17.15 3.23
N LYS A 54 3.07 17.49 1.96
CA LYS A 54 2.15 17.17 0.85
C LYS A 54 1.90 15.66 0.71
N LEU A 55 2.91 14.82 0.95
CA LEU A 55 2.77 13.36 0.92
C LEU A 55 1.85 12.88 2.05
N ALA A 56 2.04 13.38 3.27
CA ALA A 56 1.16 13.06 4.40
C ALA A 56 -0.29 13.45 4.12
N GLU A 57 -0.52 14.70 3.68
CA GLU A 57 -1.85 15.20 3.33
C GLU A 57 -2.50 14.39 2.21
N LYS A 58 -1.71 13.98 1.20
CA LYS A 58 -2.20 13.16 0.09
C LYS A 58 -2.69 11.80 0.59
N LEU A 59 -1.91 11.10 1.40
CA LEU A 59 -2.27 9.76 1.89
C LEU A 59 -3.46 9.80 2.86
N ASP A 60 -3.45 10.73 3.82
CA ASP A 60 -4.56 10.91 4.74
C ASP A 60 -5.85 11.32 4.00
N GLY A 61 -5.73 12.19 2.99
CA GLY A 61 -6.83 12.61 2.12
C GLY A 61 -7.37 11.48 1.25
N MET A 62 -6.51 10.57 0.76
CA MET A 62 -6.97 9.38 0.03
C MET A 62 -7.85 8.48 0.90
N LEU A 63 -7.42 8.18 2.13
CA LEU A 63 -8.22 7.38 3.07
C LEU A 63 -9.56 8.06 3.39
N ALA A 64 -9.54 9.38 3.65
CA ALA A 64 -10.76 10.14 3.92
C ALA A 64 -11.73 10.13 2.72
N GLU A 65 -11.23 10.28 1.49
CA GLU A 65 -12.06 10.21 0.28
C GLU A 65 -12.64 8.81 0.06
N ILE A 66 -11.87 7.74 0.31
CA ILE A 66 -12.35 6.36 0.22
C ILE A 66 -13.51 6.14 1.20
N GLU A 67 -13.33 6.51 2.47
CA GLU A 67 -14.37 6.40 3.50
C GLU A 67 -15.63 7.17 3.13
N ARG A 68 -15.46 8.42 2.66
CA ARG A 68 -16.56 9.28 2.24
C ARG A 68 -17.33 8.70 1.07
N VAL A 69 -16.65 8.17 0.06
CA VAL A 69 -17.28 7.61 -1.15
C VAL A 69 -17.99 6.30 -0.85
N LEU A 70 -17.38 5.45 -0.05
CA LEU A 70 -17.94 4.15 0.34
C LEU A 70 -18.98 4.28 1.47
N GLN A 71 -19.08 5.46 2.10
CA GLN A 71 -19.95 5.73 3.26
C GLN A 71 -19.72 4.76 4.40
N VAL A 72 -18.45 4.46 4.67
CA VAL A 72 -18.02 3.58 5.76
C VAL A 72 -16.95 4.26 6.59
N THR A 73 -16.82 3.83 7.85
CA THR A 73 -15.77 4.30 8.74
C THR A 73 -15.23 3.10 9.52
N PRO A 74 -13.91 2.95 9.67
CA PRO A 74 -13.31 1.93 10.50
C PRO A 74 -13.90 1.92 11.91
N LEU A 75 -14.21 0.73 12.42
CA LEU A 75 -14.85 0.57 13.74
C LEU A 75 -13.96 1.06 14.88
N LYS A 76 -12.65 1.09 14.66
CA LYS A 76 -11.64 1.59 15.60
C LYS A 76 -10.63 2.45 14.84
N PRO A 77 -10.06 3.48 15.47
CA PRO A 77 -8.92 4.17 14.91
C PRO A 77 -7.77 3.17 14.76
N GLN A 78 -7.35 2.92 13.53
CA GLN A 78 -6.24 2.05 13.19
C GLN A 78 -5.30 2.77 12.23
N THR A 79 -4.01 2.58 12.44
CA THR A 79 -2.97 3.07 11.54
C THR A 79 -2.75 2.07 10.42
N LEU A 80 -2.86 2.53 9.18
CA LEU A 80 -2.50 1.74 8.01
C LEU A 80 -0.97 1.69 7.89
N THR A 81 -0.40 0.49 7.75
CA THR A 81 1.03 0.35 7.43
C THR A 81 1.21 0.26 5.92
N ILE A 82 2.18 0.98 5.35
CA ILE A 82 2.63 0.84 3.96
C ILE A 82 4.10 0.44 3.98
N ARG A 83 4.45 -0.67 3.33
CA ARG A 83 5.82 -1.17 3.19
C ARG A 83 6.25 -1.00 1.76
N LEU A 84 7.23 -0.12 1.54
CA LEU A 84 7.82 0.11 0.24
C LEU A 84 8.81 -1.01 -0.07
N LEU A 85 8.54 -1.72 -1.16
CA LEU A 85 9.42 -2.75 -1.70
C LEU A 85 10.00 -2.25 -3.01
N ARG A 86 11.20 -2.70 -3.36
CA ARG A 86 11.91 -2.18 -4.53
C ARG A 86 11.11 -2.37 -5.82
N ASP A 87 10.55 -3.55 -6.01
CA ASP A 87 9.90 -3.97 -7.24
C ASP A 87 8.84 -5.06 -6.99
N SER A 88 8.10 -5.40 -8.05
CA SER A 88 7.08 -6.45 -8.04
C SER A 88 7.62 -7.85 -7.68
N PHE A 89 8.92 -8.11 -7.87
CA PHE A 89 9.52 -9.38 -7.48
C PHE A 89 9.60 -9.49 -5.95
N GLN A 90 10.04 -8.44 -5.26
CA GLN A 90 10.03 -8.40 -3.80
C GLN A 90 8.60 -8.47 -3.23
N VAL A 91 7.63 -7.82 -3.87
CA VAL A 91 6.21 -7.93 -3.47
C VAL A 91 5.75 -9.38 -3.50
N LYS A 92 6.06 -10.10 -4.59
CA LYS A 92 5.72 -11.53 -4.71
C LYS A 92 6.44 -12.39 -3.67
N GLN A 93 7.72 -12.14 -3.40
CA GLN A 93 8.47 -12.86 -2.36
C GLN A 93 7.81 -12.66 -0.98
N GLN A 94 7.44 -11.43 -0.66
CA GLN A 94 6.79 -11.09 0.59
C GLN A 94 5.41 -11.75 0.72
N GLN A 95 4.61 -11.74 -0.35
CA GLN A 95 3.33 -12.44 -0.38
C GLN A 95 3.49 -13.94 -0.11
N LEU A 96 4.46 -14.58 -0.76
CA LEU A 96 4.73 -16.02 -0.58
C LEU A 96 5.19 -16.33 0.85
N ALA A 97 6.02 -15.48 1.44
CA ALA A 97 6.47 -15.61 2.82
C ALA A 97 5.30 -15.53 3.82
N LEU A 98 4.36 -14.60 3.60
CA LEU A 98 3.17 -14.44 4.45
C LEU A 98 2.14 -15.55 4.25
N ALA A 99 1.98 -16.05 3.03
CA ALA A 99 0.98 -17.08 2.71
C ALA A 99 1.26 -18.44 3.37
N ARG A 100 2.43 -18.65 4.00
CA ARG A 100 2.90 -19.93 4.57
C ARG A 100 2.73 -21.12 3.61
N ARG A 101 2.68 -20.86 2.30
CA ARG A 101 2.48 -21.89 1.27
C ARG A 101 3.84 -22.49 0.91
N PRO A 102 3.94 -23.82 0.79
CA PRO A 102 5.19 -24.44 0.35
C PRO A 102 5.54 -23.97 -1.08
N PRO A 103 6.83 -23.68 -1.35
CA PRO A 103 7.28 -23.31 -2.68
C PRO A 103 7.00 -24.46 -3.65
N GLY A 104 6.14 -24.25 -4.64
CA GLY A 104 5.86 -25.27 -5.67
C GLY A 104 4.44 -25.32 -6.23
N LYS A 105 3.46 -24.63 -5.63
CA LYS A 105 2.06 -24.59 -6.13
C LYS A 105 1.53 -23.20 -6.51
N ALA A 106 2.41 -22.22 -6.64
CA ALA A 106 2.01 -20.91 -7.14
C ALA A 106 2.04 -20.93 -8.67
N LEU A 107 0.88 -21.12 -9.31
CA LEU A 107 0.66 -20.65 -10.68
C LEU A 107 1.12 -19.19 -10.70
N ALA A 108 2.17 -18.89 -11.45
CA ALA A 108 2.62 -17.52 -11.59
C ALA A 108 1.43 -16.71 -12.11
N PRO A 109 1.02 -15.63 -11.41
CA PRO A 109 -0.03 -14.78 -11.94
C PRO A 109 0.39 -14.29 -13.32
N LYS A 110 -0.58 -14.20 -14.23
CA LYS A 110 -0.38 -13.80 -15.63
C LYS A 110 0.20 -12.38 -15.76
N HIS A 111 0.18 -11.62 -14.67
CA HIS A 111 0.74 -10.28 -14.51
C HIS A 111 1.58 -10.19 -13.23
N PRO A 112 2.61 -9.32 -13.21
CA PRO A 112 3.40 -9.08 -12.00
C PRO A 112 2.49 -8.56 -10.87
N LEU A 113 2.64 -9.12 -9.67
CA LEU A 113 1.96 -8.63 -8.47
C LEU A 113 2.71 -7.37 -8.00
N ILE A 114 2.11 -6.20 -8.22
CA ILE A 114 2.73 -4.91 -7.88
C ILE A 114 2.35 -4.42 -6.49
N SER A 115 1.27 -4.93 -5.92
CA SER A 115 0.84 -4.64 -4.55
C SER A 115 -0.05 -5.74 -3.98
N PHE A 116 -0.20 -5.77 -2.66
CA PHE A 116 -1.32 -6.41 -1.98
C PHE A 116 -1.50 -5.83 -0.57
N TYR A 117 -2.73 -5.85 -0.07
CA TYR A 117 -3.05 -5.62 1.33
C TYR A 117 -3.10 -6.93 2.11
N ASP A 118 -2.37 -6.98 3.22
CA ASP A 118 -2.49 -8.03 4.23
C ASP A 118 -3.38 -7.54 5.40
N PRO A 119 -4.57 -8.11 5.59
CA PRO A 119 -5.48 -7.73 6.65
C PRO A 119 -5.02 -8.18 8.05
N GLU A 120 -4.14 -9.17 8.18
CA GLU A 120 -3.63 -9.59 9.50
C GLU A 120 -2.60 -8.59 10.03
N ALA A 121 -1.65 -8.19 9.19
CA ALA A 121 -0.67 -7.17 9.54
C ALA A 121 -1.15 -5.73 9.30
N ARG A 122 -2.37 -5.54 8.78
CA ARG A 122 -2.91 -4.23 8.33
C ARG A 122 -1.93 -3.45 7.46
N SER A 123 -1.28 -4.17 6.57
CA SER A 123 -0.11 -3.69 5.86
C SER A 123 -0.33 -3.79 4.36
N ILE A 124 -0.13 -2.69 3.65
CA ILE A 124 0.02 -2.67 2.21
C ILE A 124 1.49 -2.92 1.89
N TYR A 125 1.76 -3.91 1.05
CA TYR A 125 3.07 -4.13 0.45
C TYR A 125 3.01 -3.67 -0.98
N VAL A 126 3.88 -2.76 -1.38
CA VAL A 126 3.79 -2.12 -2.70
C VAL A 126 5.15 -1.94 -3.34
N SER A 127 5.20 -2.24 -4.64
CA SER A 127 6.33 -2.00 -5.51
C SER A 127 6.53 -0.51 -5.75
N LEU A 128 7.66 0.03 -5.33
CA LEU A 128 8.01 1.44 -5.54
C LEU A 128 8.21 1.78 -7.03
N THR A 129 8.59 0.81 -7.87
CA THR A 129 8.72 1.00 -9.32
C THR A 129 7.38 1.13 -10.04
N ASP A 130 6.34 0.50 -9.50
CA ASP A 130 5.06 0.35 -10.18
C ASP A 130 3.93 1.11 -9.46
N VAL A 131 4.19 1.64 -8.27
CA VAL A 131 3.20 2.39 -7.49
C VAL A 131 2.70 3.61 -8.26
N HIS A 132 1.39 3.79 -8.20
CA HIS A 132 0.69 4.98 -8.63
C HIS A 132 -0.58 5.15 -7.79
N LEU A 133 -1.27 6.28 -7.98
CA LEU A 133 -2.42 6.66 -7.17
C LEU A 133 -3.54 5.60 -7.17
N GLY A 134 -3.89 5.07 -8.34
CA GLY A 134 -4.87 3.99 -8.49
C GLY A 134 -4.54 2.73 -7.68
N VAL A 135 -3.28 2.26 -7.72
CA VAL A 135 -2.83 1.08 -6.96
C VAL A 135 -2.98 1.30 -5.47
N LEU A 136 -2.52 2.44 -4.93
CA LEU A 136 -2.71 2.71 -3.50
C LEU A 136 -4.18 2.84 -3.13
N ALA A 137 -5.01 3.49 -3.96
CA ALA A 137 -6.44 3.60 -3.72
C ALA A 137 -7.13 2.24 -3.68
N HIS A 138 -6.72 1.32 -4.55
CA HIS A 138 -7.19 -0.06 -4.56
C HIS A 138 -6.91 -0.74 -3.22
N GLU A 139 -5.66 -0.74 -2.78
CA GLU A 139 -5.26 -1.43 -1.56
C GLU A 139 -5.77 -0.75 -0.28
N MET A 140 -5.84 0.58 -0.26
CA MET A 140 -6.47 1.34 0.83
C MET A 140 -7.97 1.04 0.95
N THR A 141 -8.64 0.72 -0.16
CA THR A 141 -10.05 0.30 -0.14
C THR A 141 -10.20 -1.03 0.59
N HIS A 142 -9.32 -2.00 0.35
CA HIS A 142 -9.31 -3.26 1.10
C HIS A 142 -9.12 -3.02 2.61
N PHE A 143 -8.19 -2.14 2.98
CA PHE A 143 -8.00 -1.74 4.37
C PHE A 143 -9.27 -1.15 5.00
N VAL A 144 -9.87 -0.14 4.36
CA VAL A 144 -11.08 0.51 4.88
C VAL A 144 -12.22 -0.49 5.04
N LEU A 145 -12.46 -1.35 4.05
CA LEU A 145 -13.52 -2.35 4.10
C LEU A 145 -13.29 -3.42 5.18
N CYS A 146 -12.06 -3.87 5.35
CA CYS A 146 -11.71 -4.85 6.38
C CYS A 146 -11.85 -4.29 7.80
N GLU A 147 -11.49 -3.01 8.01
CA GLU A 147 -11.56 -2.39 9.34
C GLU A 147 -12.94 -1.78 9.67
N SER A 148 -13.84 -1.64 8.68
CA SER A 148 -15.20 -1.09 8.88
C SER A 148 -16.26 -2.14 9.21
N SER A 149 -15.91 -3.43 9.22
CA SER A 149 -16.86 -4.52 9.48
C SER A 149 -16.28 -5.53 10.48
N PRO A 150 -17.08 -6.04 11.43
CA PRO A 150 -16.62 -7.08 12.35
C PRO A 150 -16.37 -8.42 11.63
N VAL A 151 -17.01 -8.62 10.47
CA VAL A 151 -16.84 -9.78 9.60
C VAL A 151 -16.24 -9.32 8.29
N ARG A 152 -15.12 -9.91 7.88
CA ARG A 152 -14.44 -9.55 6.63
C ARG A 152 -15.43 -9.71 5.46
N PRO A 153 -15.63 -8.67 4.63
CA PRO A 153 -16.53 -8.78 3.48
C PRO A 153 -16.06 -9.85 2.48
N GLY A 154 -16.95 -10.36 1.63
CA GLY A 154 -16.58 -11.34 0.61
C GLY A 154 -15.59 -10.77 -0.41
N ALA A 155 -14.64 -11.58 -0.88
CA ALA A 155 -13.56 -11.13 -1.77
C ALA A 155 -14.08 -10.43 -3.04
N ALA A 156 -15.09 -10.99 -3.71
CA ALA A 156 -15.66 -10.39 -4.93
C ALA A 156 -16.25 -8.98 -4.69
N TYR A 157 -16.84 -8.76 -3.51
CA TYR A 157 -17.37 -7.44 -3.14
C TYR A 157 -16.23 -6.44 -2.90
N GLN A 158 -15.19 -6.85 -2.16
CA GLN A 158 -14.02 -6.01 -1.90
C GLN A 158 -13.33 -5.60 -3.21
N GLU A 159 -13.06 -6.57 -4.08
CA GLU A 159 -12.42 -6.34 -5.39
C GLU A 159 -13.23 -5.39 -6.28
N SER A 160 -14.56 -5.55 -6.31
CA SER A 160 -15.44 -4.67 -7.10
C SER A 160 -15.32 -3.20 -6.65
N LEU A 161 -15.34 -2.96 -5.34
CA LEU A 161 -15.20 -1.62 -4.78
C LEU A 161 -13.78 -1.06 -4.94
N ALA A 162 -12.76 -1.90 -4.76
CA ALA A 162 -11.36 -1.51 -4.93
C ALA A 162 -11.07 -1.09 -6.38
N GLN A 163 -11.55 -1.85 -7.37
CA GLN A 163 -11.46 -1.49 -8.80
C GLN A 163 -12.23 -0.21 -9.13
N TYR A 164 -13.39 0.02 -8.49
CA TYR A 164 -14.13 1.26 -8.65
C TYR A 164 -13.34 2.46 -8.13
N MET A 165 -12.75 2.35 -6.92
CA MET A 165 -11.94 3.42 -6.33
C MET A 165 -10.65 3.66 -7.13
N GLU A 166 -9.97 2.61 -7.58
CA GLU A 166 -8.81 2.72 -8.47
C GLU A 166 -9.11 3.57 -9.70
N LYS A 167 -10.19 3.24 -10.44
CA LYS A 167 -10.61 4.00 -11.63
C LYS A 167 -10.97 5.45 -11.29
N ARG A 168 -11.63 5.69 -10.15
CA ARG A 168 -12.01 7.04 -9.70
C ARG A 168 -10.78 7.91 -9.47
N PHE A 169 -9.75 7.38 -8.79
CA PHE A 169 -8.50 8.10 -8.54
C PHE A 169 -7.67 8.30 -9.81
N LEU A 170 -7.68 7.34 -10.74
CA LEU A 170 -6.98 7.49 -12.04
C LEU A 170 -7.63 8.53 -12.96
N THR A 171 -8.95 8.69 -12.89
CA THR A 171 -9.70 9.64 -13.74
C THR A 171 -9.81 11.05 -13.15
N GLY A 172 -9.24 11.29 -11.96
CA GLY A 172 -9.29 12.60 -11.29
C GLY A 172 -10.69 13.01 -10.82
N ARG A 173 -11.64 12.06 -10.71
CA ARG A 173 -13.02 12.33 -10.24
C ARG A 173 -13.12 12.39 -8.71
N SER A 174 -12.17 13.05 -8.07
CA SER A 174 -12.32 13.52 -6.69
C SER A 174 -13.11 14.84 -6.76
N PRO A 175 -14.23 15.01 -6.05
CA PRO A 175 -14.87 16.32 -5.99
C PRO A 175 -13.88 17.31 -5.38
N PRO A 176 -13.97 18.60 -5.77
CA PRO A 176 -13.15 19.67 -5.21
C PRO A 176 -13.25 19.74 -3.69
#